data_AF-A0A078IYN8-F1
#
_entry.id   AF-A0A078IYN8-F1
#
_cell.length_a   1.000
_cell.length_b   1.000
_cell.length_c   1.000
_cell.angle_alpha   90.00
_cell.angle_beta   90.00
_cell.angle_gamma   90.00
#
_symmetry.space_group_name_H-M   'P 1'
#
loop_
_entity.id
_entity.type
_entity.pdbx_description
1 polymer ?
#
loop_
_entity_poly.entity_id
_entity_poly.type
_entity_poly.pdbx_seq_one_letter_code
_entity_poly.pdbx_strand_id
1 'polypeptide(L)'
;MSEPPSEKKASLSSSSSMVPDWTQLPEELLHIIKDKLEHCFNVIHARSVCTSWRSTFPFPHSLLCPSYSLPAFGDFPYVSKGLCTLEKVP
;
A
#
# COMPACT_ATOMS: atom_id res chain seq x y z
N MET A 1 -48.02 26.21 7.16
CA MET A 1 -46.61 26.48 7.54
C MET A 1 -45.78 25.40 6.86
N SER A 2 -45.30 25.68 5.65
CA SER A 2 -44.53 24.73 4.85
C SER A 2 -43.05 24.99 5.09
N GLU A 3 -42.31 23.94 5.44
CA GLU A 3 -40.85 23.98 5.58
C GLU A 3 -40.16 24.29 4.23
N PRO A 4 -39.02 25.00 4.21
CA PRO A 4 -38.22 25.16 3.01
C PRO A 4 -37.23 23.97 2.86
N PRO A 5 -36.98 23.50 1.62
CA PRO A 5 -36.04 22.42 1.37
C PRO A 5 -34.63 22.92 1.01
N SER A 6 -33.64 22.12 1.42
CA SER A 6 -32.36 21.84 0.76
C SER A 6 -31.37 22.99 0.53
N GLU A 7 -30.16 22.83 1.07
CA GLU A 7 -28.93 23.20 0.34
C GLU A 7 -27.77 22.29 0.79
N LYS A 8 -27.46 21.29 -0.04
CA LYS A 8 -26.25 20.47 0.06
C LYS A 8 -25.06 21.36 -0.34
N LYS A 9 -24.19 21.71 0.61
CA LYS A 9 -22.90 22.33 0.27
C LYS A 9 -21.95 21.30 -0.32
N ALA A 10 -21.93 21.22 -1.65
CA ALA A 10 -20.72 20.84 -2.37
C ALA A 10 -19.72 22.00 -2.24
N SER A 11 -18.57 21.76 -1.60
CA SER A 11 -17.46 22.73 -1.59
C SER A 11 -16.34 22.22 -2.47
N LEU A 12 -15.96 23.07 -3.42
CA LEU A 12 -15.01 22.84 -4.50
C LEU A 12 -13.56 22.71 -4.01
N SER A 13 -12.88 21.68 -4.54
CA SER A 13 -11.58 21.73 -5.24
C SER A 13 -10.59 22.84 -4.85
N SER A 14 -9.70 22.54 -3.90
CA SER A 14 -8.33 23.11 -3.88
C SER A 14 -7.42 22.20 -4.72
N SER A 15 -6.68 22.75 -5.69
CA SER A 15 -5.66 22.04 -6.46
C SER A 15 -4.40 21.78 -5.60
N SER A 16 -4.58 21.08 -4.48
CA SER A 16 -3.54 20.26 -3.88
C SER A 16 -3.20 19.17 -4.89
N SER A 17 -1.97 18.65 -4.92
CA SER A 17 -1.71 17.39 -5.62
C SER A 17 -2.83 16.42 -5.21
N MET A 18 -3.68 16.05 -6.17
CA MET A 18 -4.84 15.22 -5.90
C MET A 18 -4.29 13.83 -5.61
N VAL A 19 -3.85 13.61 -4.38
CA VAL A 19 -3.56 12.27 -3.89
C VAL A 19 -4.89 11.54 -4.03
N PRO A 20 -4.98 10.54 -4.91
CA PRO A 20 -6.23 9.83 -5.10
C PRO A 20 -6.63 9.20 -3.77
N ASP A 21 -7.92 9.32 -3.43
CA ASP A 21 -8.47 8.72 -2.22
C ASP A 21 -8.57 7.20 -2.40
N TRP A 22 -7.49 6.49 -2.08
CA TRP A 22 -7.40 5.03 -2.15
C TRP A 22 -8.34 4.31 -1.17
N THR A 23 -9.00 5.03 -0.26
CA THR A 23 -10.05 4.45 0.61
C THR A 23 -11.33 4.15 -0.16
N GLN A 24 -11.54 4.76 -1.33
CA GLN A 24 -12.71 4.54 -2.18
C GLN A 24 -12.55 3.36 -3.15
N LEU A 25 -11.38 2.69 -3.14
CA LEU A 25 -11.17 1.51 -3.97
C LEU A 25 -12.08 0.36 -3.49
N PRO A 26 -12.89 -0.24 -4.38
CA PRO A 26 -13.68 -1.42 -4.05
C PRO A 26 -12.84 -2.56 -3.48
N GLU A 27 -13.39 -3.28 -2.51
CA GLU A 27 -12.70 -4.35 -1.79
C GLU A 27 -12.33 -5.51 -2.72
N GLU A 28 -13.11 -5.77 -3.77
CA GLU A 28 -12.84 -6.80 -4.77
C GLU A 28 -11.55 -6.49 -5.55
N LEU A 29 -11.33 -5.22 -5.91
CA LEU A 29 -10.09 -4.79 -6.57
C LEU A 29 -8.90 -4.87 -5.63
N LEU A 30 -9.11 -4.54 -4.35
CA LEU A 30 -8.07 -4.64 -3.32
C LEU A 30 -7.58 -6.08 -3.13
N HIS A 31 -8.50 -7.05 -3.17
CA HIS A 31 -8.18 -8.48 -3.16
C HIS A 31 -7.43 -8.91 -4.41
N ILE A 32 -7.83 -8.44 -5.60
CA ILE A 32 -7.11 -8.75 -6.84
C ILE A 32 -5.67 -8.21 -6.78
N ILE A 33 -5.48 -6.99 -6.28
CA ILE A 33 -4.14 -6.40 -6.09
C ILE A 33 -3.31 -7.25 -5.13
N LYS A 34 -3.90 -7.69 -4.01
CA LYS A 34 -3.27 -8.59 -3.03
C LYS A 34 -2.76 -9.88 -3.67
N ASP A 35 -3.55 -10.50 -4.53
CA ASP A 35 -3.17 -11.75 -5.19
C ASP A 35 -2.09 -11.56 -6.26
N LYS A 36 -1.84 -10.32 -6.71
CA LYS A 36 -0.77 -9.98 -7.66
C LYS A 36 0.52 -9.49 -6.99
N LEU A 37 0.49 -9.25 -5.68
CA LEU A 37 1.66 -8.79 -4.92
C LEU A 37 2.52 -9.98 -4.49
N GLU A 38 3.41 -10.42 -5.37
CA GLU A 38 4.29 -11.57 -5.11
C GLU A 38 5.39 -11.27 -4.07
N HIS A 39 5.87 -10.03 -4.02
CA HIS A 39 6.99 -9.64 -3.16
C HIS A 39 6.53 -9.07 -1.82
N CYS A 40 7.11 -9.55 -0.71
CA CYS A 40 6.74 -9.13 0.65
C CYS A 40 6.92 -7.62 0.89
N PHE A 41 7.91 -6.98 0.25
CA PHE A 41 8.08 -5.52 0.35
C PHE A 41 6.93 -4.75 -0.30
N ASN A 42 6.39 -5.25 -1.41
CA ASN A 42 5.24 -4.61 -2.04
C ASN A 42 4.01 -4.66 -1.12
N VAL A 43 3.86 -5.73 -0.33
CA VAL A 43 2.82 -5.84 0.72
C VAL A 43 3.03 -4.77 1.80
N ILE A 44 4.26 -4.50 2.23
CA ILE A 44 4.56 -3.43 3.20
C ILE A 44 4.23 -2.04 2.63
N HIS A 45 4.59 -1.79 1.38
CA HIS A 45 4.26 -0.54 0.71
C HIS A 45 2.74 -0.36 0.59
N ALA A 46 2.01 -1.40 0.19
CA ALA A 46 0.55 -1.39 0.10
C ALA A 46 -0.10 -1.07 1.46
N ARG A 47 0.41 -1.66 2.56
CA ARG A 47 -0.07 -1.38 3.93
C ARG A 47 0.15 0.07 4.38
N SER A 48 1.02 0.82 3.71
CA SER A 48 1.33 2.22 4.02
C SER A 48 0.45 3.22 3.27
N VAL A 49 -0.42 2.75 2.36
CA VAL A 49 -1.31 3.61 1.54
C VAL A 49 -2.39 4.26 2.40
N CYS A 50 -3.19 3.46 3.11
CA CYS A 50 -4.23 3.92 4.02
C CYS A 50 -4.61 2.82 5.03
N THR A 51 -5.49 3.14 5.98
CA THR A 51 -5.95 2.20 7.02
C THR A 51 -6.75 1.03 6.43
N SER A 52 -7.59 1.27 5.43
CA SER A 52 -8.37 0.23 4.73
C SER A 52 -7.45 -0.80 4.05
N TRP A 53 -6.42 -0.33 3.34
CA TRP A 53 -5.42 -1.23 2.76
C TRP A 53 -4.69 -2.00 3.86
N ARG A 54 -4.26 -1.33 4.92
CA ARG A 54 -3.58 -1.96 6.04
C ARG A 54 -4.39 -3.09 6.69
N SER A 55 -5.72 -3.01 6.73
CA SER A 55 -6.58 -4.10 7.22
C SER A 55 -6.68 -5.28 6.25
N THR A 56 -6.62 -5.06 4.94
CA THR A 56 -6.77 -6.13 3.92
C THR A 56 -5.46 -6.89 3.68
N PHE A 57 -4.32 -6.20 3.79
CA PHE A 57 -2.99 -6.78 3.62
C PHE A 57 -2.40 -7.26 4.96
N PRO A 58 -2.33 -8.58 5.22
CA PRO A 58 -1.70 -9.10 6.42
C PRO A 58 -0.21 -8.76 6.43
N PHE A 59 0.39 -8.70 7.63
CA PHE A 59 1.84 -8.52 7.72
C PHE A 59 2.55 -9.76 7.15
N PRO A 60 3.52 -9.60 6.24
CA PRO A 60 4.19 -10.73 5.63
C PRO A 60 5.01 -11.51 6.66
N HIS A 61 4.72 -12.79 6.82
CA HIS A 61 5.41 -13.68 7.76
C HIS A 61 6.92 -13.77 7.49
N SER A 62 7.36 -13.62 6.24
CA SER A 62 8.78 -13.63 5.87
C SER A 62 9.60 -12.52 6.54
N LEU A 63 8.96 -11.41 6.92
CA LEU A 63 9.61 -10.30 7.64
C LEU A 63 9.51 -10.43 9.17
N LEU A 64 8.79 -11.42 9.68
CA LEU A 64 8.85 -11.77 11.10
C LEU A 64 10.10 -12.60 11.43
N CYS A 65 10.72 -13.19 10.40
CA CYS A 65 11.98 -13.88 10.55
C CYS A 65 13.10 -12.87 10.82
N PRO A 66 13.99 -13.13 11.80
CA PRO A 66 15.18 -12.29 12.02
C PRO A 66 16.19 -12.35 10.86
N SER A 67 15.98 -13.26 9.92
CA SER A 67 16.74 -13.44 8.68
C SER A 67 15.80 -13.30 7.49
N TYR A 68 16.00 -12.29 6.65
CA TYR A 68 15.24 -12.11 5.41
C TYR A 68 16.14 -11.73 4.26
N SER A 69 15.77 -12.20 3.08
CA SER A 69 16.48 -11.95 1.84
C SER A 69 15.93 -10.70 1.15
N LEU A 70 16.76 -9.68 1.04
CA LEU A 70 16.54 -8.51 0.19
C LEU A 70 16.98 -8.81 -1.25
N PRO A 71 16.33 -8.21 -2.26
CA PRO A 71 16.96 -8.06 -3.56
C PRO A 71 18.33 -7.39 -3.35
N ALA A 72 19.41 -7.97 -3.87
CA ALA A 72 20.69 -7.30 -3.84
C ALA A 72 20.56 -6.01 -4.68
N PHE A 73 20.77 -4.85 -4.05
CA PHE A 73 20.85 -3.58 -4.75
C PHE A 73 22.10 -3.61 -5.64
N GLY A 74 21.91 -3.98 -6.91
CA GLY A 74 22.96 -3.88 -7.93
C GLY A 74 23.11 -2.43 -8.38
N ASP A 75 24.34 -2.03 -8.72
CA ASP A 75 24.59 -0.77 -9.42
C ASP A 75 23.75 -0.72 -10.71
N PHE A 76 23.16 0.44 -10.98
CA PHE A 76 22.44 0.69 -12.23
C PHE A 76 23.37 0.44 -13.43
N PRO A 77 22.96 -0.28 -14.50
CA PRO A 77 21.62 -0.74 -14.85
C PRO A 77 21.20 -2.03 -14.11
N TYR A 78 19.94 -2.08 -13.68
CA TYR A 78 19.37 -3.13 -12.82
C TYR A 78 19.52 -4.53 -13.43
N VAL A 79 20.55 -5.24 -12.98
CA VAL A 79 20.69 -6.69 -13.10
C VAL A 79 20.77 -7.21 -11.68
N SER A 80 19.69 -7.79 -11.15
CA SER A 80 19.71 -8.37 -9.80
C SER A 80 20.72 -9.53 -9.80
N LYS A 81 21.89 -9.35 -9.20
CA LYS A 81 22.94 -10.37 -9.14
C LYS A 81 22.70 -11.45 -8.07
N GLY A 82 21.61 -11.33 -7.31
CA GLY A 82 21.22 -12.30 -6.29
C GLY A 82 20.35 -11.71 -5.18
N LEU A 83 20.16 -12.48 -4.13
CA LEU A 83 19.52 -12.07 -2.88
C LEU A 83 20.60 -11.78 -1.82
N CYS A 84 20.48 -10.66 -1.10
CA CYS A 84 21.30 -10.32 0.06
C CYS A 84 20.51 -10.63 1.33
N THR A 85 21.04 -11.48 2.22
CA THR A 85 20.36 -11.82 3.48
C THR A 85 20.77 -10.84 4.58
N LEU A 86 19.81 -10.18 5.19
CA LEU A 86 20.01 -9.39 6.40
C LEU A 86 19.65 -10.23 7.62
N GLU A 87 20.57 -10.31 8.57
CA GLU A 87 20.36 -10.95 9.86
C GLU A 87 20.41 -9.90 10.97
N LYS A 88 19.44 -9.95 11.88
CA LYS A 88 19.47 -9.13 13.09
C LYS A 88 20.45 -9.74 14.09
N VAL A 89 21.54 -9.04 14.39
CA VAL A 89 22.47 -9.39 15.47
C VAL A 89 21.80 -9.10 16.83
N PRO A 90 21.87 -10.01 17.83
CA PRO A 90 21.24 -9.86 19.13
C PRO A 90 21.71 -8.64 19.92
#